data_AF-A0A737IWF8-F1
#
_entry.id   AF-A0A737IWF8-F1
#
_cell.length_a   1.000
_cell.length_b   1.000
_cell.length_c   1.000
_cell.angle_alpha   90.00
_cell.angle_beta   90.00
_cell.angle_gamma   90.00
#
_symmetry.space_group_name_H-M   'P 1'
#
loop_
_entity.id
_entity.type
_entity.pdbx_description
1 polymer ?
#
loop_
_entity_poly.entity_id
_entity_poly.type
_entity_poly.pdbx_seq_one_letter_code
_entity_poly.pdbx_strand_id
1 'polypeptide(L)'
;MKINIDKLQKIIAGNPNLHAYQAFGNEGRECLTSLQNQLKIIYQHYPAENISFNFTIVMRVTQNSSSSLLEEWPESIHGFNIEDIQFELGKVKKSNVVIELMEGGDYYLYSSDMCFETYELVNDYIIYNFYKGVEKFIIKSNEDFVHPPSPIMVSNFSIPTYHSLDEALDTYYIKMAKETTCKILQNIWHGGVTGPRLILSNKPESIMRDSLTQALTLVLGKGVEVKAEHNTDETKPVDIKVSWYGSRATALIEIKWLGSSIKENPKDVKKPFTTYWDSRAHDGAQQLIDYIDREIRSCTESIPQAYLVVFDARRESLKNISDKVSIDDAFFYEDKEITYDSKYDLLPYFNKPLRFYLRPRYSSL
;
A
#
# COMPACT_ATOMS: atom_id res chain seq x y z
N MET A 1 23.40 10.72 1.69
CA MET A 1 23.22 9.72 0.63
C MET A 1 24.61 9.32 0.12
N LYS A 2 25.12 8.13 0.49
CA LYS A 2 26.39 7.61 -0.05
C LYS A 2 26.04 6.68 -1.20
N ILE A 3 26.50 7.02 -2.40
CA ILE A 3 26.37 6.16 -3.57
C ILE A 3 27.25 4.93 -3.34
N ASN A 4 26.66 3.73 -3.40
CA ASN A 4 27.37 2.47 -3.21
C ASN A 4 28.01 2.05 -4.54
N ILE A 5 29.35 2.07 -4.61
CA ILE A 5 30.13 1.82 -5.84
C ILE A 5 29.98 0.38 -6.34
N ASP A 6 29.83 -0.60 -5.45
CA ASP A 6 29.62 -2.01 -5.82
C ASP A 6 28.25 -2.23 -6.47
N LYS A 7 27.22 -1.49 -6.03
CA LYS A 7 25.91 -1.47 -6.71
C LYS A 7 26.03 -0.89 -8.12
N LEU A 8 26.82 0.18 -8.30
CA LEU A 8 27.06 0.80 -9.61
C LEU A 8 27.80 -0.13 -10.57
N GLN A 9 28.79 -0.88 -10.11
CA GLN A 9 29.50 -1.86 -10.94
C GLN A 9 28.59 -3.03 -11.36
N LYS A 10 27.70 -3.50 -10.47
CA LYS A 10 26.68 -4.51 -10.84
C LYS A 10 25.66 -3.97 -11.85
N ILE A 11 25.24 -2.71 -11.71
CA ILE A 11 24.34 -2.03 -12.67
C ILE A 11 24.99 -1.93 -14.06
N ILE A 12 26.32 -1.76 -14.14
CA ILE A 12 27.04 -1.69 -15.43
C ILE A 12 27.26 -3.09 -16.03
N ALA A 13 27.48 -4.12 -15.21
CA ALA A 13 27.68 -5.50 -15.66
C ALA A 13 26.39 -6.21 -16.11
N GLY A 14 25.23 -5.83 -15.56
CA GLY A 14 23.91 -6.28 -15.99
C GLY A 14 23.19 -5.21 -16.80
N ASN A 15 23.70 -4.88 -17.99
CA ASN A 15 23.08 -3.87 -18.86
C ASN A 15 22.20 -4.56 -19.91
N PRO A 16 20.88 -4.66 -19.68
CA PRO A 16 19.98 -5.36 -20.60
C PRO A 16 19.96 -4.72 -22.00
N ASN A 17 20.23 -3.41 -22.13
CA ASN A 17 20.34 -2.76 -23.44
C ASN A 17 21.54 -3.25 -24.26
N LEU A 18 22.66 -3.57 -23.58
CA LEU A 18 23.84 -4.13 -24.25
C LEU A 18 23.57 -5.57 -24.68
N HIS A 19 23.02 -6.40 -23.79
CA HIS A 19 22.73 -7.80 -24.09
C HIS A 19 21.63 -7.94 -25.15
N ALA A 20 20.59 -7.11 -25.13
CA ALA A 20 19.57 -7.08 -26.17
C ALA A 20 20.18 -6.74 -27.54
N TYR A 21 21.08 -5.76 -27.58
CA TYR A 21 21.78 -5.38 -28.81
C TYR A 21 22.72 -6.49 -29.31
N GLN A 22 23.46 -7.14 -28.43
CA GLN A 22 24.34 -8.25 -28.79
C GLN A 22 23.58 -9.48 -29.28
N ALA A 23 22.42 -9.75 -28.68
CA ALA A 23 21.59 -10.92 -29.02
C ALA A 23 20.81 -10.75 -30.33
N PHE A 24 20.28 -9.55 -30.59
CA PHE A 24 19.29 -9.34 -31.64
C PHE A 24 19.49 -8.05 -32.46
N GLY A 25 20.61 -7.34 -32.32
CA GLY A 25 20.84 -6.09 -33.05
C GLY A 25 19.99 -4.92 -32.55
N ASN A 26 19.65 -4.01 -33.46
CA ASN A 26 18.88 -2.81 -33.08
C ASN A 26 17.45 -3.17 -32.68
N GLU A 27 16.88 -4.16 -33.34
CA GLU A 27 15.56 -4.74 -33.11
C GLU A 27 15.43 -5.21 -31.65
N GLY A 28 16.47 -5.84 -31.10
CA GLY A 28 16.52 -6.21 -29.69
C GLY A 28 16.43 -5.02 -28.74
N ARG A 29 17.18 -3.95 -29.01
CA ARG A 29 17.18 -2.75 -28.17
C ARG A 29 15.83 -2.02 -28.23
N GLU A 30 15.24 -1.95 -29.42
CA GLU A 30 13.91 -1.37 -29.62
C GLU A 30 12.84 -2.19 -28.91
N CYS A 31 12.87 -3.52 -29.04
CA CYS A 31 12.00 -4.45 -28.33
C CYS A 31 12.10 -4.27 -26.80
N LEU A 32 13.33 -4.26 -26.25
CA LEU A 32 13.53 -4.03 -24.82
C LEU A 32 12.98 -2.68 -24.35
N THR A 33 13.21 -1.62 -25.14
CA THR A 33 12.70 -0.28 -24.81
C THR A 33 11.17 -0.27 -24.82
N SER A 34 10.54 -0.93 -25.79
CA SER A 34 9.09 -1.09 -25.85
C SER A 34 8.57 -1.86 -24.65
N LEU A 35 9.17 -3.01 -24.33
CA LEU A 35 8.84 -3.81 -23.14
C LEU A 35 8.96 -2.99 -21.85
N GLN A 36 10.02 -2.21 -21.67
CA GLN A 36 10.20 -1.33 -20.51
C GLN A 36 9.13 -0.24 -20.40
N ASN A 37 8.66 0.29 -21.53
CA ASN A 37 7.57 1.26 -21.53
C ASN A 37 6.23 0.59 -21.21
N GLN A 38 5.97 -0.59 -21.76
CA GLN A 38 4.76 -1.36 -21.43
C GLN A 38 4.75 -1.80 -19.97
N LEU A 39 5.89 -2.19 -19.40
CA LEU A 39 6.02 -2.49 -17.97
C LEU A 39 5.55 -1.33 -17.10
N LYS A 40 5.94 -0.10 -17.44
CA LYS A 40 5.48 1.09 -16.73
C LYS A 40 3.97 1.20 -16.81
N ILE A 41 3.39 1.12 -18.02
CA ILE A 41 1.95 1.27 -18.22
C ILE A 41 1.17 0.16 -17.49
N ILE A 42 1.63 -1.09 -17.55
CA ILE A 42 1.06 -2.21 -16.80
C ILE A 42 1.07 -1.90 -15.30
N TYR A 43 2.19 -1.42 -14.74
CA TYR A 43 2.26 -1.08 -13.31
C TYR A 43 1.48 0.18 -12.91
N GLN A 44 1.17 1.07 -13.85
CA GLN A 44 0.20 2.14 -13.61
C GLN A 44 -1.20 1.55 -13.40
N HIS A 45 -1.55 0.50 -14.14
CA HIS A 45 -2.87 -0.12 -14.07
C HIS A 45 -2.99 -1.22 -13.01
N TYR A 46 -1.88 -1.86 -12.64
CA TYR A 46 -1.80 -2.88 -11.61
C TYR A 46 -0.46 -2.75 -10.85
N PRO A 47 -0.44 -2.05 -9.70
CA PRO A 47 0.78 -1.78 -8.95
C PRO A 47 1.60 -3.03 -8.67
N ALA A 48 2.93 -2.93 -8.80
CA ALA A 48 3.84 -4.05 -8.57
C ALA A 48 3.73 -4.60 -7.13
N GLU A 49 3.38 -3.73 -6.17
CA GLU A 49 3.10 -4.08 -4.78
C GLU A 49 1.96 -5.09 -4.61
N ASN A 50 1.03 -5.20 -5.57
CA ASN A 50 -0.09 -6.15 -5.51
C ASN A 50 0.24 -7.51 -6.14
N ILE A 51 1.42 -7.66 -6.74
CA ILE A 51 1.83 -8.92 -7.39
C ILE A 51 2.26 -9.93 -6.34
N SER A 52 1.43 -10.95 -6.15
CA SER A 52 1.65 -12.06 -5.21
C SER A 52 2.05 -13.38 -5.89
N PHE A 53 2.13 -13.37 -7.22
CA PHE A 53 2.49 -14.50 -8.07
C PHE A 53 3.83 -14.26 -8.80
N ASN A 54 4.38 -15.30 -9.41
CA ASN A 54 5.49 -15.18 -10.34
C ASN A 54 5.00 -14.54 -11.63
N PHE A 55 5.44 -13.32 -11.92
CA PHE A 55 4.93 -12.50 -13.01
C PHE A 55 5.96 -12.42 -14.13
N THR A 56 5.60 -12.96 -15.29
CA THR A 56 6.46 -13.00 -16.47
C THR A 56 5.80 -12.22 -17.61
N ILE A 57 6.57 -11.37 -18.27
CA ILE A 57 6.13 -10.66 -19.47
C ILE A 57 7.09 -11.00 -20.60
N VAL A 58 6.56 -11.40 -21.75
CA VAL A 58 7.34 -11.75 -22.93
C VAL A 58 6.97 -10.83 -24.08
N MET A 59 7.99 -10.39 -24.82
CA MET A 59 7.80 -9.63 -26.07
C MET A 59 8.69 -10.24 -27.16
N ARG A 60 8.08 -10.57 -28.30
CA ARG A 60 8.79 -11.15 -29.44
C ARG A 60 9.65 -10.09 -30.11
N VAL A 61 10.87 -10.45 -30.50
CA VAL A 61 11.82 -9.56 -31.18
C VAL A 61 11.66 -9.65 -32.70
N THR A 62 11.43 -10.85 -33.24
CA THR A 62 11.38 -11.10 -34.69
C THR A 62 9.96 -11.39 -35.19
N GLN A 63 9.49 -10.60 -36.15
CA GLN A 63 8.12 -10.58 -36.68
C GLN A 63 7.76 -11.71 -37.67
N ASN A 64 8.38 -12.89 -37.58
CA ASN A 64 8.13 -13.96 -38.56
C ASN A 64 6.73 -14.59 -38.46
N SER A 65 6.01 -14.32 -37.37
CA SER A 65 4.62 -14.73 -37.18
C SER A 65 3.85 -13.65 -36.43
N SER A 66 2.58 -13.46 -36.82
CA SER A 66 1.61 -12.63 -36.10
C SER A 66 0.86 -13.41 -35.01
N SER A 67 1.01 -14.73 -34.94
CA SER A 67 0.33 -15.57 -33.93
C SER A 67 1.00 -15.44 -32.57
N SER A 68 0.19 -15.35 -31.52
CA SER A 68 0.66 -15.38 -30.14
C SER A 68 1.17 -16.78 -29.75
N LEU A 69 2.18 -16.84 -28.88
CA LEU A 69 2.62 -18.07 -28.21
C LEU A 69 1.49 -18.70 -27.39
N LEU A 70 0.65 -17.88 -26.78
CA LEU A 70 -0.36 -18.29 -25.82
C LEU A 70 -1.69 -18.73 -26.46
N GLU A 71 -1.87 -18.55 -27.78
CA GLU A 71 -3.09 -18.95 -28.50
C GLU A 71 -3.41 -20.45 -28.36
N GLU A 72 -2.38 -21.29 -28.32
CA GLU A 72 -2.53 -22.74 -28.23
C GLU A 72 -2.72 -23.24 -26.79
N TRP A 73 -2.65 -22.34 -25.81
CA TRP A 73 -2.62 -22.72 -24.40
C TRP A 73 -4.05 -22.78 -23.84
N PRO A 74 -4.42 -23.85 -23.12
CA PRO A 74 -5.74 -23.93 -22.51
C PRO A 74 -5.96 -22.77 -21.55
N GLU A 75 -7.16 -22.19 -21.56
CA GLU A 75 -7.59 -21.13 -20.62
C GLU A 75 -6.80 -19.82 -20.71
N SER A 76 -6.02 -19.59 -21.77
CA SER A 76 -5.44 -18.27 -22.03
C SER A 76 -6.52 -17.26 -22.41
N ILE A 77 -6.35 -16.04 -21.94
CA ILE A 77 -7.20 -14.89 -22.25
C ILE A 77 -6.53 -14.13 -23.39
N HIS A 78 -7.27 -13.90 -24.47
CA HIS A 78 -6.71 -13.41 -25.74
C HIS A 78 -7.14 -11.97 -26.02
N GLY A 79 -6.24 -11.20 -26.63
CA GLY A 79 -6.58 -9.96 -27.33
C GLY A 79 -7.26 -8.90 -26.47
N PHE A 80 -6.92 -8.80 -25.19
CA PHE A 80 -7.43 -7.73 -24.33
C PHE A 80 -6.51 -6.51 -24.38
N ASN A 81 -7.05 -5.34 -24.03
CA ASN A 81 -6.30 -4.09 -24.05
C ASN A 81 -5.77 -3.74 -22.65
N ILE A 82 -4.96 -2.68 -22.58
CA ILE A 82 -4.36 -2.23 -21.32
C ILE A 82 -5.40 -1.84 -20.24
N GLU A 83 -6.58 -1.36 -20.61
CA GLU A 83 -7.59 -0.93 -19.63
C GLU A 83 -8.16 -2.11 -18.84
N ASP A 84 -8.14 -3.31 -19.44
CA ASP A 84 -8.63 -4.57 -18.87
C ASP A 84 -7.60 -5.26 -17.96
N ILE A 85 -6.34 -4.85 -17.99
CA ILE A 85 -5.22 -5.52 -17.28
C ILE A 85 -5.48 -5.68 -15.78
N GLN A 86 -6.08 -4.67 -15.15
CA GLN A 86 -6.45 -4.70 -13.73
C GLN A 86 -7.45 -5.81 -13.45
N PHE A 87 -8.48 -5.91 -14.29
CA PHE A 87 -9.56 -6.87 -14.12
C PHE A 87 -9.05 -8.29 -14.31
N GLU A 88 -8.22 -8.53 -15.34
CA GLU A 88 -7.67 -9.85 -15.59
C GLU A 88 -6.64 -10.28 -14.55
N LEU A 89 -5.71 -9.40 -14.15
CA LEU A 89 -4.77 -9.71 -13.07
C LEU A 89 -5.45 -9.86 -11.70
N GLY A 90 -6.52 -9.13 -11.44
CA GLY A 90 -7.30 -9.23 -10.19
C GLY A 90 -8.01 -10.58 -10.00
N LYS A 91 -8.29 -11.31 -11.08
CA LYS A 91 -8.91 -12.64 -11.03
C LYS A 91 -7.91 -13.77 -10.80
N VAL A 92 -6.62 -13.54 -11.03
CA VAL A 92 -5.60 -14.58 -10.93
C VAL A 92 -5.60 -15.19 -9.53
N LYS A 93 -5.74 -16.51 -9.48
CA LYS A 93 -5.59 -17.33 -8.26
C LYS A 93 -4.42 -18.33 -8.34
N LYS A 94 -3.71 -18.30 -9.47
CA LYS A 94 -2.61 -19.22 -9.80
C LYS A 94 -1.27 -18.62 -9.37
N SER A 95 -0.28 -19.48 -9.16
CA SER A 95 1.04 -19.07 -8.66
C SER A 95 1.95 -18.45 -9.73
N ASN A 96 1.66 -18.66 -11.02
CA ASN A 96 2.42 -18.11 -12.13
C ASN A 96 1.49 -17.41 -13.13
N VAL A 97 1.95 -16.29 -13.66
CA VAL A 97 1.29 -15.52 -14.72
C VAL A 97 2.30 -15.19 -15.80
N VAL A 98 1.89 -15.40 -17.05
CA VAL A 98 2.62 -14.99 -18.24
C VAL A 98 1.73 -14.03 -19.02
N ILE A 99 2.29 -12.89 -19.39
CA ILE A 99 1.68 -11.97 -20.35
C ILE A 99 2.55 -11.92 -21.58
N GLU A 100 1.96 -12.14 -22.74
CA GLU A 100 2.59 -11.85 -24.02
C GLU A 100 2.09 -10.50 -24.55
N LEU A 101 3.06 -9.64 -24.90
CA LEU A 101 2.81 -8.34 -25.50
C LEU A 101 2.93 -8.46 -27.02
N MET A 102 1.85 -8.16 -27.71
CA MET A 102 1.84 -8.07 -29.17
C MET A 102 2.18 -6.65 -29.62
N GLU A 103 2.80 -6.52 -30.79
CA GLU A 103 3.18 -5.21 -31.35
C GLU A 103 1.96 -4.32 -31.66
N GLY A 104 0.79 -4.93 -31.90
CA GLY A 104 -0.49 -4.23 -32.07
C GLY A 104 -1.04 -3.58 -30.79
N GLY A 105 -0.40 -3.80 -29.63
CA GLY A 105 -0.88 -3.33 -28.32
C GLY A 105 -1.85 -4.29 -27.64
N ASP A 106 -2.12 -5.44 -28.25
CA ASP A 106 -2.93 -6.51 -27.67
C ASP A 106 -2.13 -7.31 -26.65
N TYR A 107 -2.81 -7.73 -25.59
CA TYR A 107 -2.28 -8.54 -24.51
C TYR A 107 -2.89 -9.93 -24.56
N TYR A 108 -2.05 -10.93 -24.29
CA TYR A 108 -2.48 -12.29 -24.02
C TYR A 108 -2.01 -12.66 -22.62
N LEU A 109 -2.86 -13.34 -21.85
CA LEU A 109 -2.57 -13.73 -20.48
C LEU A 109 -2.79 -15.22 -20.32
N TYR A 110 -1.85 -15.87 -19.65
CA TYR A 110 -1.98 -17.23 -19.17
C TYR A 110 -1.61 -17.29 -17.69
N SER A 111 -2.31 -18.12 -16.93
CA SER A 111 -2.01 -18.34 -15.52
C SER A 111 -2.03 -19.83 -15.17
N SER A 112 -1.07 -20.28 -14.36
CA SER A 112 -0.91 -21.70 -14.02
C SER A 112 -0.23 -21.92 -12.69
N ASP A 113 -0.48 -23.07 -12.07
CA ASP A 113 0.25 -23.52 -10.89
C ASP A 113 1.60 -24.16 -11.25
N MET A 114 1.80 -24.49 -12.53
CA MET A 114 3.07 -24.99 -13.05
C MET A 114 3.99 -23.85 -13.46
N CYS A 115 5.29 -24.04 -13.25
CA CYS A 115 6.30 -23.08 -13.68
C CYS A 115 6.32 -22.97 -15.21
N PHE A 116 6.55 -21.75 -15.68
CA PHE A 116 6.72 -21.46 -17.10
C PHE A 116 8.19 -21.65 -17.49
N GLU A 117 8.45 -22.64 -18.33
CA GLU A 117 9.78 -22.88 -18.90
C GLU A 117 10.07 -21.86 -20.00
N THR A 118 11.15 -21.09 -19.83
CA THR A 118 11.50 -19.98 -20.74
C THR A 118 12.55 -20.37 -21.79
N TYR A 119 13.10 -21.59 -21.73
CA TYR A 119 14.33 -21.96 -22.45
C TYR A 119 14.21 -21.90 -23.98
N GLU A 120 13.06 -22.24 -24.55
CA GLU A 120 12.87 -22.18 -26.01
C GLU A 120 12.58 -20.75 -26.46
N LEU A 121 11.94 -19.95 -25.60
CA LEU A 121 11.43 -18.63 -25.93
C LEU A 121 12.52 -17.59 -26.04
N VAL A 122 13.60 -17.71 -25.26
CA VAL A 122 14.74 -16.77 -25.30
C VAL A 122 15.39 -16.69 -26.69
N ASN A 123 15.04 -17.59 -27.62
CA ASN A 123 15.51 -17.53 -28.98
C ASN A 123 14.90 -16.39 -29.80
N ASP A 124 13.65 -16.05 -29.54
CA ASP A 124 12.89 -15.08 -30.33
C ASP A 124 12.26 -13.99 -29.44
N TYR A 125 12.37 -14.10 -28.12
CA TYR A 125 11.75 -13.21 -27.14
C TYR A 125 12.76 -12.56 -26.20
N ILE A 126 12.40 -11.35 -25.75
CA ILE A 126 12.92 -10.77 -24.52
C ILE A 126 11.90 -11.00 -23.42
N ILE A 127 12.38 -11.49 -22.28
CA ILE A 127 11.54 -11.91 -21.17
C ILE A 127 11.85 -11.02 -19.96
N TYR A 128 10.83 -10.46 -19.35
CA TYR A 128 10.89 -9.84 -18.04
C TYR A 128 10.28 -10.79 -17.00
N ASN A 129 10.90 -10.87 -15.83
CA ASN A 129 10.39 -11.66 -14.72
C ASN A 129 10.45 -10.83 -13.42
N PHE A 130 9.33 -10.85 -12.69
CA PHE A 130 9.17 -10.28 -11.36
C PHE A 130 8.68 -11.35 -10.40
N TYR A 131 9.46 -11.64 -9.36
CA TYR A 131 9.06 -12.55 -8.31
C TYR A 131 9.62 -12.13 -6.96
N LYS A 132 8.73 -11.96 -5.96
CA LYS A 132 9.08 -11.60 -4.58
C LYS A 132 10.02 -10.39 -4.49
N GLY A 133 9.75 -9.35 -5.28
CA GLY A 133 10.54 -8.12 -5.32
C GLY A 133 11.90 -8.25 -6.03
N VAL A 134 12.16 -9.37 -6.71
CA VAL A 134 13.32 -9.54 -7.58
C VAL A 134 12.88 -9.39 -9.02
N GLU A 135 13.54 -8.47 -9.72
CA GLU A 135 13.31 -8.16 -11.12
C GLU A 135 14.49 -8.64 -11.96
N LYS A 136 14.21 -9.26 -13.11
CA LYS A 136 15.24 -9.56 -14.11
C LYS A 136 14.72 -9.54 -15.54
N PHE A 137 15.61 -9.25 -16.48
CA PHE A 137 15.43 -9.56 -17.89
C PHE A 137 16.20 -10.83 -18.25
N ILE A 138 15.61 -11.68 -19.07
CA ILE A 138 16.25 -12.86 -19.65
C ILE A 138 16.35 -12.62 -21.15
N ILE A 139 17.58 -12.59 -21.67
CA ILE A 139 17.91 -12.29 -23.06
C ILE A 139 18.93 -13.34 -23.53
N LYS A 140 18.49 -14.28 -24.37
CA LYS A 140 19.28 -15.47 -24.74
C LYS A 140 19.82 -16.17 -23.48
N SER A 141 21.15 -16.22 -23.32
CA SER A 141 21.82 -16.85 -22.18
C SER A 141 22.09 -15.89 -21.00
N ASN A 142 21.71 -14.62 -21.11
CA ASN A 142 21.99 -13.61 -20.09
C ASN A 142 20.77 -13.42 -19.17
N GLU A 143 21.03 -13.33 -17.87
CA GLU A 143 20.06 -12.88 -16.87
C GLU A 143 20.52 -11.56 -16.27
N ASP A 144 19.81 -10.48 -16.61
CA ASP A 144 20.10 -9.12 -16.18
C ASP A 144 19.18 -8.73 -15.03
N PHE A 145 19.70 -8.79 -13.79
CA PHE A 145 18.96 -8.37 -12.61
C PHE A 145 18.79 -6.85 -12.56
N VAL A 146 17.56 -6.42 -12.31
CA VAL A 146 17.21 -5.01 -12.12
C VAL A 146 17.21 -4.73 -10.62
N HIS A 147 18.00 -3.74 -10.22
CA HIS A 147 18.11 -3.35 -8.82
C HIS A 147 17.42 -2.01 -8.57
N PRO A 148 16.43 -1.95 -7.66
CA PRO A 148 15.80 -0.69 -7.34
C PRO A 148 16.77 0.30 -6.69
N PRO A 149 16.70 1.61 -7.04
CA PRO A 149 17.61 2.62 -6.52
C PRO A 149 17.35 2.91 -5.04
N SER A 150 16.15 2.57 -4.55
CA SER A 150 15.72 2.76 -3.17
C SER A 150 14.97 1.53 -2.66
N PRO A 151 15.12 1.12 -1.39
CA PRO A 151 14.32 0.05 -0.79
C PRO A 151 12.81 0.30 -0.80
N ILE A 152 12.37 1.57 -0.89
CA ILE A 152 10.93 1.91 -0.96
C ILE A 152 10.29 1.55 -2.31
N MET A 153 11.11 1.31 -3.34
CA MET A 153 10.63 0.98 -4.69
C MET A 153 10.61 -0.54 -4.85
N VAL A 154 9.41 -1.08 -5.07
CA VAL A 154 9.24 -2.50 -5.40
C VAL A 154 9.70 -2.80 -6.83
N SER A 155 9.54 -1.85 -7.75
CA SER A 155 10.03 -1.96 -9.13
C SER A 155 10.63 -0.65 -9.63
N ASN A 156 11.63 -0.74 -10.52
CA ASN A 156 12.15 0.42 -11.28
C ASN A 156 11.17 0.97 -12.31
N PHE A 157 10.13 0.21 -12.63
CA PHE A 157 9.14 0.57 -13.64
C PHE A 157 7.83 1.05 -13.01
N SER A 158 7.72 1.10 -11.68
CA SER A 158 6.55 1.62 -10.98
C SER A 158 6.86 2.88 -10.16
N ILE A 159 5.83 3.67 -9.88
CA ILE A 159 5.89 4.66 -8.81
C ILE A 159 5.63 3.96 -7.47
N PRO A 160 6.26 4.38 -6.36
CA PRO A 160 5.90 3.88 -5.04
C PRO A 160 4.45 4.21 -4.70
N THR A 161 3.68 3.21 -4.30
CA THR A 161 2.27 3.38 -3.89
C THR A 161 2.10 2.97 -2.43
N TYR A 162 1.49 1.81 -2.17
CA TYR A 162 1.12 1.32 -0.83
C TYR A 162 2.32 1.24 0.12
N HIS A 163 3.47 0.75 -0.34
CA HIS A 163 4.65 0.63 0.51
C HIS A 163 5.16 2.00 1.01
N SER A 164 5.01 3.05 0.20
CA SER A 164 5.33 4.42 0.63
C SER A 164 4.34 4.96 1.65
N LEU A 165 3.08 4.52 1.60
CA LEU A 165 2.07 4.83 2.61
C LEU A 165 2.37 4.12 3.93
N ASP A 166 2.75 2.84 3.88
CA ASP A 166 3.18 2.08 5.07
C ASP A 166 4.33 2.81 5.79
N GLU A 167 5.39 3.18 5.06
CA GLU A 167 6.53 3.90 5.64
C GLU A 167 6.13 5.28 6.18
N ALA A 168 5.23 5.98 5.50
CA ALA A 168 4.73 7.28 5.94
C ALA A 168 3.91 7.18 7.24
N LEU A 169 3.08 6.15 7.36
CA LEU A 169 2.28 5.87 8.57
C LEU A 169 3.17 5.49 9.76
N ASP A 170 4.13 4.61 9.55
CA ASP A 170 5.12 4.23 10.57
C ASP A 170 5.96 5.44 11.00
N THR A 171 6.41 6.24 10.03
CA THR A 171 7.17 7.46 10.30
C THR A 171 6.35 8.46 11.10
N TYR A 172 5.08 8.65 10.74
CA TYR A 172 4.17 9.52 11.49
C TYR A 172 3.97 9.01 12.92
N TYR A 173 3.75 7.71 13.11
CA TYR A 173 3.60 7.16 14.45
C TYR A 173 4.84 7.40 15.31
N ILE A 174 6.01 6.98 14.81
CA ILE A 174 7.26 7.00 15.55
C ILE A 174 7.70 8.44 15.85
N LYS A 175 7.64 9.34 14.86
CA LYS A 175 8.18 10.71 15.00
C LYS A 175 7.18 11.71 15.55
N MET A 176 5.87 11.45 15.40
CA MET A 176 4.82 12.42 15.71
C MET A 176 3.79 11.92 16.71
N ALA A 177 3.05 10.85 16.39
CA ALA A 177 1.87 10.49 17.15
C ALA A 177 2.21 9.93 18.54
N LYS A 178 3.19 9.01 18.61
CA LYS A 178 3.57 8.29 19.85
C LYS A 178 3.79 9.22 21.04
N GLU A 179 4.52 10.31 20.82
CA GLU A 179 4.83 11.32 21.84
C GLU A 179 4.02 12.62 21.70
N THR A 180 3.02 12.61 20.81
CA THR A 180 2.17 13.76 20.47
C THR A 180 2.98 15.05 20.21
N THR A 181 3.99 14.97 19.34
CA THR A 181 4.86 16.13 19.01
C THR A 181 4.27 17.01 17.89
N CYS A 182 3.35 16.48 17.10
CA CYS A 182 2.62 17.25 16.07
C CYS A 182 1.76 18.34 16.71
N LYS A 183 1.88 19.59 16.24
CA LYS A 183 1.13 20.74 16.76
C LYS A 183 -0.39 20.59 16.66
N ILE A 184 -0.88 19.94 15.61
CA ILE A 184 -2.32 19.68 15.46
C ILE A 184 -2.75 18.64 16.49
N LEU A 185 -2.04 17.49 16.52
CA LEU A 185 -2.38 16.38 17.41
C LEU A 185 -2.32 16.74 18.89
N GLN A 186 -1.49 17.69 19.30
CA GLN A 186 -1.40 18.14 20.69
C GLN A 186 -2.74 18.59 21.29
N ASN A 187 -3.66 19.05 20.45
CA ASN A 187 -4.97 19.55 20.86
C ASN A 187 -5.95 18.43 21.24
N ILE A 188 -5.59 17.16 21.06
CA ILE A 188 -6.41 16.03 21.51
C ILE A 188 -6.39 15.84 23.02
N TRP A 189 -5.49 16.48 23.78
CA TRP A 189 -5.35 16.21 25.21
C TRP A 189 -6.12 17.21 26.06
N HIS A 190 -7.00 16.71 26.92
CA HIS A 190 -7.60 17.50 27.99
C HIS A 190 -6.51 17.87 29.02
N GLY A 191 -6.47 19.14 29.43
CA GLY A 191 -5.39 19.68 30.28
C GLY A 191 -4.12 20.07 29.52
N GLY A 192 -4.10 19.94 28.19
CA GLY A 192 -3.02 20.37 27.31
C GLY A 192 -1.81 19.41 27.28
N VAL A 193 -0.91 19.64 26.32
CA VAL A 193 0.27 18.79 26.06
C VAL A 193 1.29 18.76 27.20
N THR A 194 1.25 19.73 28.11
CA THR A 194 2.12 19.81 29.29
C THR A 194 1.69 18.88 30.43
N GLY A 195 0.42 18.45 30.43
CA GLY A 195 -0.14 17.53 31.42
C GLY A 195 0.26 16.07 31.19
N PRO A 196 -0.29 15.14 31.99
CA PRO A 196 0.07 13.72 31.98
C PRO A 196 -0.44 12.93 30.75
N ARG A 197 -1.26 13.54 29.87
CA ARG A 197 -1.84 12.91 28.67
C ARG A 197 -2.65 11.65 28.99
N LEU A 198 -3.63 11.82 29.88
CA LEU A 198 -4.50 10.74 30.36
C LEU A 198 -5.88 10.72 29.71
N ILE A 199 -6.41 11.89 29.36
CA ILE A 199 -7.79 12.08 28.92
C ILE A 199 -7.79 12.87 27.62
N LEU A 200 -8.57 12.42 26.65
CA LEU A 200 -8.76 13.10 25.38
C LEU A 200 -9.77 14.26 25.50
N SER A 201 -9.60 15.28 24.66
CA SER A 201 -10.58 16.36 24.46
C SER A 201 -11.84 15.83 23.78
N ASN A 202 -12.95 16.57 23.90
CA ASN A 202 -14.25 16.14 23.40
C ASN A 202 -14.20 15.91 21.88
N LYS A 203 -14.60 14.71 21.44
CA LYS A 203 -14.67 14.33 20.00
C LYS A 203 -13.35 14.61 19.24
N PRO A 204 -12.25 13.93 19.60
CA PRO A 204 -10.91 14.26 19.11
C PRO A 204 -10.62 13.76 17.67
N GLU A 205 -11.54 13.01 17.07
CA GLU A 205 -11.36 12.27 15.81
C GLU A 205 -10.95 13.17 14.64
N SER A 206 -11.59 14.34 14.48
CA SER A 206 -11.22 15.29 13.41
C SER A 206 -9.79 15.83 13.57
N ILE A 207 -9.35 16.09 14.79
CA ILE A 207 -7.98 16.56 15.08
C ILE A 207 -6.96 15.48 14.70
N MET A 208 -7.25 14.21 15.03
CA MET A 208 -6.41 13.07 14.67
C MET A 208 -6.30 12.91 13.15
N ARG A 209 -7.45 13.00 12.46
CA ARG A 209 -7.53 12.97 10.99
C ARG A 209 -6.76 14.11 10.35
N ASP A 210 -6.93 15.34 10.79
CA ASP A 210 -6.27 16.51 10.20
C ASP A 210 -4.76 16.45 10.42
N SER A 211 -4.32 15.98 11.59
CA SER A 211 -2.90 15.75 11.89
C SER A 211 -2.29 14.70 10.96
N LEU A 212 -2.95 13.56 10.80
CA LEU A 212 -2.47 12.49 9.92
C LEU A 212 -2.49 12.94 8.46
N THR A 213 -3.57 13.56 8.00
CA THR A 213 -3.71 14.11 6.64
C THR A 213 -2.55 15.06 6.32
N GLN A 214 -2.28 16.03 7.21
CA GLN A 214 -1.16 16.96 7.03
C GLN A 214 0.18 16.24 6.91
N ALA A 215 0.44 15.26 7.78
CA ALA A 215 1.69 14.50 7.74
C ALA A 215 1.84 13.72 6.44
N LEU A 216 0.79 13.02 6.00
CA LEU A 216 0.81 12.24 4.76
C LEU A 216 1.01 13.14 3.53
N THR A 217 0.32 14.30 3.46
CA THR A 217 0.51 15.27 2.37
C THR A 217 1.95 15.76 2.28
N LEU A 218 2.63 15.95 3.42
CA LEU A 218 4.02 16.41 3.45
C LEU A 218 5.03 15.31 3.09
N VAL A 219 4.78 14.08 3.52
CA VAL A 219 5.75 12.97 3.39
C VAL A 219 5.64 12.26 2.04
N LEU A 220 4.42 12.00 1.55
CA LEU A 220 4.20 11.30 0.28
C LEU A 220 4.59 12.16 -0.94
N GLY A 221 4.61 13.48 -0.76
CA GLY A 221 5.19 14.40 -1.73
C GLY A 221 4.34 14.65 -2.98
N LYS A 222 5.00 15.04 -4.07
CA LYS A 222 4.33 15.43 -5.32
C LYS A 222 3.81 14.21 -6.07
N GLY A 223 2.60 14.31 -6.62
CA GLY A 223 1.97 13.21 -7.36
C GLY A 223 1.08 12.30 -6.51
N VAL A 224 0.94 12.60 -5.22
CA VAL A 224 -0.02 11.92 -4.34
C VAL A 224 -1.05 12.93 -3.86
N GLU A 225 -2.33 12.58 -4.00
CA GLU A 225 -3.43 13.35 -3.46
C GLU A 225 -3.90 12.71 -2.16
N VAL A 226 -3.95 13.49 -1.07
CA VAL A 226 -4.46 13.06 0.23
C VAL A 226 -5.65 13.96 0.57
N LYS A 227 -6.86 13.37 0.64
CA LYS A 227 -8.12 14.07 0.89
C LYS A 227 -8.74 13.60 2.20
N ALA A 228 -9.02 14.53 3.11
CA ALA A 228 -9.85 14.29 4.29
C ALA A 228 -11.34 14.25 3.91
N GLU A 229 -12.14 13.50 4.67
CA GLU A 229 -13.61 13.41 4.53
C GLU A 229 -14.05 13.12 3.10
N HIS A 230 -13.55 12.04 2.53
CA HIS A 230 -13.95 11.66 1.19
C HIS A 230 -15.30 10.96 1.22
N ASN A 231 -16.32 11.60 0.65
CA ASN A 231 -17.62 10.98 0.47
C ASN A 231 -17.50 9.83 -0.54
N THR A 232 -17.64 8.58 -0.08
CA THR A 232 -17.90 7.43 -0.96
C THR A 232 -19.38 7.35 -1.35
N ASP A 233 -20.26 8.13 -0.68
CA ASP A 233 -21.71 8.31 -0.90
C ASP A 233 -22.23 9.51 -0.05
N GLU A 234 -23.49 9.91 -0.24
CA GLU A 234 -24.25 10.97 0.48
C GLU A 234 -24.37 10.76 2.00
N THR A 235 -24.11 9.56 2.54
CA THR A 235 -24.47 9.25 3.94
C THR A 235 -23.31 9.10 4.94
N LYS A 236 -22.09 8.69 4.55
CA LYS A 236 -20.92 8.62 5.44
C LYS A 236 -19.58 8.70 4.68
N PRO A 237 -18.77 9.76 4.88
CA PRO A 237 -17.42 9.82 4.32
C PRO A 237 -16.45 8.87 5.03
N VAL A 238 -15.44 8.41 4.30
CA VAL A 238 -14.23 7.82 4.87
C VAL A 238 -13.31 8.93 5.37
N ASP A 239 -12.54 8.68 6.44
CA ASP A 239 -11.72 9.71 7.06
C ASP A 239 -10.65 10.28 6.13
N ILE A 240 -9.88 9.43 5.45
CA ILE A 240 -8.87 9.88 4.48
C ILE A 240 -8.87 8.96 3.25
N LYS A 241 -8.82 9.56 2.06
CA LYS A 241 -8.50 8.88 0.79
C LYS A 241 -7.14 9.34 0.27
N VAL A 242 -6.32 8.38 -0.12
CA VAL A 242 -5.03 8.60 -0.80
C VAL A 242 -5.12 8.08 -2.22
N SER A 243 -4.71 8.88 -3.19
CA SER A 243 -4.68 8.52 -4.61
C SER A 243 -3.33 8.88 -5.21
N TRP A 244 -2.76 8.01 -6.03
CA TRP A 244 -1.48 8.24 -6.70
C TRP A 244 -1.70 8.62 -8.16
N TYR A 245 -1.25 9.81 -8.55
CA TYR A 245 -1.36 10.28 -9.93
C TYR A 245 -0.55 9.39 -10.87
N GLY A 246 -1.16 9.00 -11.99
CA GLY A 246 -0.55 8.07 -12.93
C GLY A 246 -0.53 6.63 -12.43
N SER A 247 -1.29 6.28 -11.39
CA SER A 247 -1.57 4.90 -11.01
C SER A 247 -3.05 4.74 -10.67
N ARG A 248 -3.56 3.53 -10.85
CA ARG A 248 -4.89 3.11 -10.39
C ARG A 248 -4.92 2.82 -8.88
N ALA A 249 -3.78 2.88 -8.19
CA ALA A 249 -3.70 2.69 -6.75
C ALA A 249 -4.51 3.75 -5.99
N THR A 250 -5.33 3.29 -5.05
CA THR A 250 -6.00 4.14 -4.05
C THR A 250 -5.93 3.49 -2.67
N ALA A 251 -5.96 4.28 -1.62
CA ALA A 251 -6.05 3.78 -0.26
C ALA A 251 -7.14 4.53 0.52
N LEU A 252 -7.94 3.78 1.26
CA LEU A 252 -8.94 4.29 2.18
C LEU A 252 -8.46 4.07 3.60
N ILE A 253 -8.35 5.14 4.37
CA ILE A 253 -7.91 5.10 5.76
C ILE A 253 -9.10 5.44 6.65
N GLU A 254 -9.47 4.51 7.54
CA GLU A 254 -10.45 4.76 8.60
C GLU A 254 -9.72 4.99 9.93
N ILE A 255 -10.14 6.03 10.65
CA ILE A 255 -9.58 6.39 11.94
C ILE A 255 -10.54 5.99 13.04
N LYS A 256 -9.98 5.39 14.09
CA LYS A 256 -10.66 5.17 15.37
C LYS A 256 -9.77 5.64 16.50
N TRP A 257 -10.39 5.95 17.63
CA TRP A 257 -9.68 6.27 18.86
C TRP A 257 -10.20 5.43 20.02
N LEU A 258 -9.31 5.05 20.91
CA LEU A 258 -9.60 4.30 22.13
C LEU A 258 -9.18 5.09 23.37
N GLY A 259 -9.81 4.79 24.50
CA GLY A 259 -9.58 5.46 25.78
C GLY A 259 -10.76 6.34 26.16
N SER A 260 -10.50 7.34 27.00
CA SER A 260 -11.53 8.22 27.57
C SER A 260 -11.39 9.65 27.04
N SER A 261 -12.47 10.15 26.44
CA SER A 261 -12.65 11.55 26.03
C SER A 261 -13.60 12.25 26.99
N ILE A 262 -13.34 13.50 27.34
CA ILE A 262 -14.33 14.33 28.05
C ILE A 262 -15.64 14.43 27.26
N LYS A 263 -16.77 14.50 27.96
CA LYS A 263 -18.06 14.89 27.41
C LYS A 263 -18.30 16.35 27.75
N GLU A 264 -18.56 17.16 26.71
CA GLU A 264 -19.13 18.49 26.94
C GLU A 264 -20.59 18.34 27.41
N ASN A 265 -20.92 19.01 28.51
CA ASN A 265 -22.28 19.04 29.10
C ASN A 265 -22.90 17.63 29.28
N PRO A 266 -22.29 16.75 30.10
CA PRO A 266 -22.79 15.39 30.27
C PRO A 266 -24.17 15.41 30.93
N LYS A 267 -25.11 14.62 30.38
CA LYS A 267 -26.45 14.42 30.99
C LYS A 267 -26.38 13.83 32.40
N ASP A 268 -25.34 13.05 32.68
CA ASP A 268 -25.01 12.49 33.99
C ASP A 268 -23.57 12.90 34.36
N VAL A 269 -23.45 13.79 35.34
CA VAL A 269 -22.15 14.31 35.82
C VAL A 269 -21.26 13.19 36.36
N LYS A 270 -21.83 12.06 36.80
CA LYS A 270 -21.08 10.88 37.26
C LYS A 270 -20.46 10.07 36.12
N LYS A 271 -20.77 10.40 34.86
CA LYS A 271 -20.22 9.77 33.66
C LYS A 271 -19.57 10.84 32.76
N PRO A 272 -18.45 11.43 33.21
CA PRO A 272 -17.83 12.56 32.53
C PRO A 272 -17.19 12.20 31.18
N PHE A 273 -17.09 10.90 30.86
CA PHE A 273 -16.37 10.42 29.69
C PHE A 273 -17.25 9.72 28.66
N THR A 274 -16.88 9.91 27.40
CA THR A 274 -17.13 8.94 26.32
C THR A 274 -15.92 8.02 26.29
N THR A 275 -16.15 6.71 26.39
CA THR A 275 -15.06 5.73 26.42
C THR A 275 -15.24 4.73 25.31
N TYR A 276 -14.15 4.46 24.59
CA TYR A 276 -14.08 3.42 23.57
C TYR A 276 -12.96 2.43 23.88
N TRP A 277 -13.26 1.16 23.65
CA TRP A 277 -12.36 0.01 23.83
C TRP A 277 -12.27 -0.77 22.51
N ASP A 278 -11.67 -1.95 22.54
CA ASP A 278 -11.38 -2.77 21.35
C ASP A 278 -12.58 -2.95 20.41
N SER A 279 -13.81 -3.04 20.95
CA SER A 279 -15.04 -3.09 20.15
C SER A 279 -15.14 -1.97 19.11
N ARG A 280 -14.67 -0.77 19.42
CA ARG A 280 -14.69 0.38 18.50
C ARG A 280 -13.70 0.20 17.35
N ALA A 281 -12.57 -0.45 17.60
CA ALA A 281 -11.60 -0.78 16.55
C ALA A 281 -12.15 -1.89 15.63
N HIS A 282 -12.86 -2.87 16.18
CA HIS A 282 -13.57 -3.89 15.40
C HIS A 282 -14.67 -3.29 14.52
N ASP A 283 -15.47 -2.36 15.06
CA ASP A 283 -16.47 -1.62 14.29
C ASP A 283 -15.83 -0.88 13.11
N GLY A 284 -14.67 -0.26 13.33
CA GLY A 284 -13.90 0.42 12.28
C GLY A 284 -13.42 -0.53 11.18
N ALA A 285 -12.94 -1.72 11.54
CA ALA A 285 -12.53 -2.73 10.56
C ALA A 285 -13.71 -3.17 9.68
N GLN A 286 -14.88 -3.40 10.27
CA GLN A 286 -16.08 -3.77 9.52
C GLN A 286 -16.57 -2.63 8.62
N GLN A 287 -16.57 -1.40 9.12
CA GLN A 287 -16.96 -0.20 8.37
C GLN A 287 -16.06 0.02 7.15
N LEU A 288 -14.75 -0.25 7.30
CA LEU A 288 -13.78 -0.08 6.24
C LEU A 288 -13.97 -1.08 5.09
N ILE A 289 -14.38 -2.33 5.38
CA ILE A 289 -14.78 -3.28 4.33
C ILE A 289 -15.95 -2.71 3.51
N ASP A 290 -16.98 -2.20 4.19
CA ASP A 290 -18.15 -1.64 3.51
C ASP A 290 -17.76 -0.45 2.60
N TYR A 291 -16.73 0.32 2.96
CA TYR A 291 -16.19 1.39 2.12
C TYR A 291 -15.45 0.87 0.89
N ILE A 292 -14.59 -0.13 1.06
CA ILE A 292 -13.87 -0.76 -0.07
C ILE A 292 -14.86 -1.39 -1.05
N ASP A 293 -15.86 -2.13 -0.56
CA ASP A 293 -16.88 -2.76 -1.40
C ASP A 293 -17.70 -1.73 -2.18
N ARG A 294 -17.88 -0.51 -1.64
CA ARG A 294 -18.51 0.59 -2.37
C ARG A 294 -17.57 1.19 -3.41
N GLU A 295 -16.33 1.48 -3.04
CA GLU A 295 -15.33 2.05 -3.94
C GLU A 295 -15.12 1.16 -5.17
N ILE A 296 -14.98 -0.16 -4.98
CA ILE A 296 -14.85 -1.14 -6.06
C ILE A 296 -16.08 -1.12 -6.99
N ARG A 297 -17.28 -0.94 -6.43
CA ARG A 297 -18.52 -0.87 -7.22
C ARG A 297 -18.68 0.46 -7.97
N SER A 298 -18.23 1.57 -7.38
CA SER A 298 -18.39 2.91 -7.96
C SER A 298 -17.27 3.31 -8.91
N CYS A 299 -16.06 2.78 -8.71
CA CYS A 299 -14.88 3.11 -9.50
C CYS A 299 -14.09 1.84 -9.81
N THR A 300 -14.45 1.21 -10.92
CA THR A 300 -13.81 -0.03 -11.40
C THR A 300 -12.36 0.17 -11.83
N GLU A 301 -11.96 1.42 -12.10
CA GLU A 301 -10.58 1.81 -12.43
C GLU A 301 -9.68 1.94 -11.22
N SER A 302 -10.20 1.89 -9.99
CA SER A 302 -9.39 2.00 -8.79
C SER A 302 -9.00 0.64 -8.24
N ILE A 303 -7.80 0.54 -7.67
CA ILE A 303 -7.37 -0.61 -6.88
C ILE A 303 -7.26 -0.14 -5.42
N PRO A 304 -8.36 -0.19 -4.66
CA PRO A 304 -8.37 0.32 -3.31
C PRO A 304 -7.75 -0.66 -2.32
N GLN A 305 -6.94 -0.14 -1.41
CA GLN A 305 -6.49 -0.83 -0.20
C GLN A 305 -7.08 -0.18 1.05
N ALA A 306 -7.41 -0.99 2.04
CA ALA A 306 -7.96 -0.61 3.33
C ALA A 306 -6.86 -0.49 4.39
N TYR A 307 -6.87 0.64 5.10
CA TYR A 307 -6.00 0.92 6.24
C TYR A 307 -6.83 1.33 7.46
N LEU A 308 -6.79 0.55 8.54
CA LEU A 308 -7.38 0.94 9.81
C LEU A 308 -6.29 1.55 10.71
N VAL A 309 -6.47 2.80 11.11
CA VAL A 309 -5.56 3.50 12.04
C VAL A 309 -6.27 3.75 13.37
N VAL A 310 -5.73 3.19 14.45
CA VAL A 310 -6.29 3.30 15.80
C VAL A 310 -5.37 4.14 16.70
N PHE A 311 -5.83 5.34 17.07
CA PHE A 311 -5.17 6.15 18.09
C PHE A 311 -5.56 5.63 19.48
N ASP A 312 -4.62 4.96 20.16
CA ASP A 312 -4.89 4.31 21.44
C ASP A 312 -4.40 5.16 22.61
N ALA A 313 -5.35 5.77 23.33
CA ALA A 313 -5.12 6.54 24.55
C ALA A 313 -5.69 5.85 25.80
N ARG A 314 -5.92 4.53 25.78
CA ARG A 314 -6.43 3.80 26.94
C ARG A 314 -5.50 3.90 28.13
N ARG A 315 -6.09 4.03 29.32
CA ARG A 315 -5.43 4.04 30.64
C ARG A 315 -6.22 3.13 31.56
N GLU A 316 -5.53 2.39 32.42
CA GLU A 316 -6.18 1.59 33.45
C GLU A 316 -6.65 2.49 34.60
N SER A 317 -7.68 2.08 35.32
CA SER A 317 -8.13 2.73 36.57
C SER A 317 -8.61 4.20 36.47
N LEU A 318 -8.72 4.79 35.28
CA LEU A 318 -9.21 6.16 35.07
C LEU A 318 -10.75 6.24 35.15
N LYS A 319 -11.29 6.96 36.14
CA LYS A 319 -12.75 7.06 36.40
C LYS A 319 -13.27 8.50 36.37
N ASN A 320 -12.46 9.48 36.78
CA ASN A 320 -12.80 10.90 36.82
C ASN A 320 -11.69 11.78 36.22
N ILE A 321 -12.03 13.05 35.95
CA ILE A 321 -11.12 14.02 35.33
C ILE A 321 -9.91 14.34 36.22
N SER A 322 -10.11 14.37 37.53
CA SER A 322 -9.08 14.73 38.53
C SER A 322 -8.30 13.54 39.06
N ASP A 323 -8.51 12.34 38.52
CA ASP A 323 -7.84 11.14 39.01
C ASP A 323 -6.33 11.26 38.78
N LYS A 324 -5.56 10.92 39.82
CA LYS A 324 -4.14 10.63 39.69
C LYS A 324 -4.00 9.14 39.36
N VAL A 325 -3.36 8.85 38.24
CA VAL A 325 -3.17 7.49 37.74
C VAL A 325 -1.71 7.10 38.00
N SER A 326 -1.48 5.88 38.49
CA SER A 326 -0.12 5.38 38.70
C SER A 326 0.61 5.24 37.35
N ILE A 327 1.95 5.17 37.38
CA ILE A 327 2.73 4.93 36.15
C ILE A 327 2.31 3.60 35.50
N ASP A 328 2.16 2.55 36.28
CA ASP A 328 1.76 1.22 35.78
C ASP A 328 0.37 1.26 35.13
N ASP A 329 -0.60 1.95 35.76
CA ASP A 329 -1.95 2.10 35.19
C ASP A 329 -1.95 2.97 33.92
N ALA A 330 -1.11 4.01 33.87
CA ALA A 330 -1.02 4.90 32.73
C ALA A 330 -0.43 4.20 31.49
N PHE A 331 0.57 3.33 31.71
CA PHE A 331 1.26 2.57 30.67
C PHE A 331 0.71 1.15 30.47
N PHE A 332 -0.32 0.73 31.22
CA PHE A 332 -0.85 -0.64 31.23
C PHE A 332 -1.17 -1.24 29.85
N TYR A 333 -1.60 -0.39 28.91
CA TYR A 333 -1.96 -0.80 27.57
C TYR A 333 -0.79 -0.78 26.58
N GLU A 334 0.38 -0.26 26.92
CA GLU A 334 1.50 -0.05 25.97
C GLU A 334 1.78 -1.30 25.11
N ASP A 335 1.95 -2.46 25.75
CA ASP A 335 2.24 -3.74 25.08
C ASP A 335 0.99 -4.61 24.84
N LYS A 336 -0.22 -4.04 25.00
CA LYS A 336 -1.50 -4.74 24.80
C LYS A 336 -2.12 -4.42 23.45
N GLU A 337 -1.77 -5.25 22.48
CA GLU A 337 -2.33 -5.16 21.13
C GLU A 337 -3.82 -5.53 21.07
N ILE A 338 -4.48 -4.99 20.05
CA ILE A 338 -5.88 -5.32 19.74
C ILE A 338 -5.87 -6.59 18.90
N THR A 339 -6.57 -7.62 19.35
CA THR A 339 -6.73 -8.87 18.59
C THR A 339 -7.87 -8.71 17.60
N TYR A 340 -7.60 -8.83 16.30
CA TYR A 340 -8.63 -8.80 15.26
C TYR A 340 -9.03 -10.21 14.82
N ASP A 341 -10.18 -10.32 14.15
CA ASP A 341 -10.65 -11.59 13.56
C ASP A 341 -9.74 -11.98 12.39
N SER A 342 -9.28 -13.24 12.34
CA SER A 342 -8.42 -13.76 11.27
C SER A 342 -9.05 -13.69 9.87
N LYS A 343 -10.37 -13.47 9.77
CA LYS A 343 -11.03 -13.26 8.47
C LYS A 343 -10.43 -12.08 7.69
N TYR A 344 -9.92 -11.05 8.38
CA TYR A 344 -9.33 -9.88 7.74
C TYR A 344 -8.00 -10.22 7.05
N ASP A 345 -7.24 -11.19 7.59
CA ASP A 345 -5.97 -11.65 6.99
C ASP A 345 -6.17 -12.37 5.65
N LEU A 346 -7.41 -12.81 5.36
CA LEU A 346 -7.79 -13.46 4.10
C LEU A 346 -8.18 -12.46 3.01
N LEU A 347 -8.33 -11.17 3.34
CA LEU A 347 -8.73 -10.13 2.40
C LEU A 347 -7.48 -9.44 1.82
N PRO A 348 -7.16 -9.61 0.53
CA PRO A 348 -5.90 -9.12 -0.06
C PRO A 348 -5.80 -7.59 -0.09
N TYR A 349 -6.92 -6.89 0.00
CA TYR A 349 -6.97 -5.44 0.04
C TYR A 349 -6.96 -4.87 1.47
N PHE A 350 -7.08 -5.70 2.51
CA PHE A 350 -7.18 -5.22 3.90
C PHE A 350 -5.82 -5.34 4.58
N ASN A 351 -5.18 -4.20 4.81
CA ASN A 351 -3.89 -4.18 5.50
C ASN A 351 -4.05 -4.42 7.00
N LYS A 352 -2.98 -4.91 7.62
CA LYS A 352 -2.93 -5.10 9.07
C LYS A 352 -3.26 -3.78 9.77
N PRO A 353 -4.23 -3.76 10.72
CA PRO A 353 -4.55 -2.55 11.47
C PRO A 353 -3.33 -1.97 12.19
N LEU A 354 -3.21 -0.65 12.15
CA LEU A 354 -2.12 0.11 12.73
C LEU A 354 -2.56 0.72 14.05
N ARG A 355 -1.87 0.35 15.13
CA ARG A 355 -2.12 0.86 16.47
C ARG A 355 -1.12 1.95 16.83
N PHE A 356 -1.60 3.18 16.91
CA PHE A 356 -0.82 4.32 17.38
C PHE A 356 -1.06 4.50 18.88
N TYR A 357 -0.28 3.79 19.70
CA TYR A 357 -0.33 3.99 21.15
C TYR A 357 0.25 5.36 21.53
N LEU A 358 -0.62 6.21 22.09
CA LEU A 358 -0.27 7.56 22.48
C LEU A 358 0.24 7.54 23.91
N ARG A 359 1.54 7.75 24.10
CA ARG A 359 2.18 7.59 25.40
C ARG A 359 1.75 8.67 26.40
N PRO A 360 1.47 8.26 27.65
CA PRO A 360 1.42 9.20 28.78
C PRO A 360 2.72 10.00 28.88
N ARG A 361 2.64 11.20 29.46
CA ARG A 361 3.84 12.00 29.71
C ARG A 361 4.42 11.65 31.08
N TYR A 362 5.49 10.84 31.08
CA TYR A 362 6.15 10.36 32.30
C TYR A 362 6.51 11.48 33.30
N SER A 363 7.00 12.63 32.82
CA SER A 363 7.42 13.75 33.67
C SER A 363 6.28 14.42 34.45
N SER A 364 5.03 14.10 34.12
CA SER A 364 3.85 14.80 34.63
C SER A 364 2.85 13.87 35.35
N LEU A 365 3.22 12.59 35.54
CA LEU A 365 2.43 11.57 36.25
C LEU A 365 2.68 11.60 37.76
#